data_AF-A0A3B8R5R8-F1
#
_entry.id   AF-A0A3B8R5R8-F1
#
_cell.length_a   1.000
_cell.length_b   1.000
_cell.length_c   1.000
_cell.angle_alpha   90.00
_cell.angle_beta   90.00
_cell.angle_gamma   90.00
#
_symmetry.space_group_name_H-M   'P 1'
#
loop_
_entity.id
_entity.type
_entity.pdbx_description
1 polymer ?
#
loop_
_entity_poly.entity_id
_entity_poly.type
_entity_poly.pdbx_seq_one_letter_code
_entity_poly.pdbx_strand_id
1 'polypeptide(L)'
;MTEKLQFEMQDHTALITINNPAANTWDADNLQALEALIKDLNADPNCYSLVITGAGDKFFSAGADLNLFASGDPEHAGIIANHFHAAFQALTHFNGV
;
A
#
# COMPACT_ATOMS: atom_id res chain seq x y z
N MET A 1 8.36 0.92 7.68
CA MET A 1 8.52 0.71 6.22
C MET A 1 9.03 -0.69 5.98
N THR A 2 8.56 -1.32 4.89
CA THR A 2 8.91 -2.68 4.45
C THR A 2 9.59 -2.61 3.09
N GLU A 3 10.42 -3.59 2.74
CA GLU A 3 11.04 -3.69 1.40
C GLU A 3 10.00 -3.88 0.29
N LYS A 4 8.78 -4.32 0.66
CA LYS A 4 7.64 -4.55 -0.23
C LYS A 4 6.89 -3.28 -0.65
N LEU A 5 7.17 -2.16 0.00
CA LEU A 5 6.57 -0.87 -0.30
C LEU A 5 7.65 0.21 -0.20
N GLN A 6 8.16 0.61 -1.35
CA GLN A 6 9.20 1.63 -1.45
C GLN A 6 8.58 3.02 -1.54
N PHE A 7 9.30 4.01 -1.02
CA PHE A 7 8.88 5.39 -0.97
C PHE A 7 10.04 6.32 -1.33
N GLU A 8 9.74 7.31 -2.15
CA GLU A 8 10.63 8.41 -2.50
C GLU A 8 9.81 9.72 -2.55
N MET A 9 10.39 10.83 -2.11
CA MET A 9 9.82 12.15 -2.34
C MET A 9 10.54 12.82 -3.52
N GLN A 10 9.78 13.20 -4.55
CA GLN A 10 10.25 13.91 -5.74
C GLN A 10 9.64 15.31 -5.74
N ASP A 11 10.42 16.30 -5.31
CA ASP A 11 9.95 17.65 -5.00
C ASP A 11 8.77 17.62 -4.01
N HIS A 12 7.55 17.86 -4.50
CA HIS A 12 6.31 17.83 -3.72
C HIS A 12 5.42 16.61 -4.02
N THR A 13 5.99 15.59 -4.66
CA THR A 13 5.28 14.38 -5.10
C THR A 13 5.82 13.15 -4.38
N ALA A 14 4.97 12.48 -3.61
CA ALA A 14 5.28 11.18 -3.03
C ALA A 14 5.17 10.08 -4.10
N LEU A 15 6.27 9.41 -4.42
CA LEU A 15 6.30 8.23 -5.27
C LEU A 15 6.31 6.97 -4.40
N ILE A 16 5.23 6.20 -4.46
CA ILE A 16 5.08 4.91 -3.78
C ILE A 16 5.20 3.81 -4.82
N THR A 17 6.09 2.85 -4.59
CA THR A 17 6.27 1.69 -5.46
C THR A 17 5.96 0.41 -4.71
N ILE A 18 4.96 -0.34 -5.18
CA ILE A 18 4.62 -1.68 -4.70
C ILE A 18 5.70 -2.62 -5.23
N ASN A 19 6.52 -3.17 -4.35
CA ASN A 19 7.67 -4.00 -4.71
C ASN A 19 7.54 -5.40 -4.09
N ASN A 20 6.52 -6.14 -4.51
CA ASN A 20 6.27 -7.50 -4.00
C ASN A 20 6.26 -8.50 -5.16
N PRO A 21 7.44 -8.99 -5.61
CA PRO A 21 7.52 -9.96 -6.69
C PRO A 21 6.69 -11.23 -6.42
N ALA A 22 6.16 -11.90 -7.44
CA ALA A 22 6.33 -11.63 -8.87
C ALA A 22 5.29 -10.69 -9.49
N ALA A 23 4.24 -10.31 -8.75
CA ALA A 23 3.07 -9.62 -9.31
C ALA A 23 2.54 -8.46 -8.45
N ASN A 24 3.35 -7.92 -7.56
CA ASN A 24 3.04 -6.76 -6.71
C ASN A 24 1.76 -6.97 -5.90
N THR A 25 1.65 -8.13 -5.24
CA THR A 25 0.51 -8.49 -4.39
C THR A 25 0.51 -7.75 -3.05
N TRP A 26 -0.67 -7.58 -2.48
CA TRP A 26 -0.89 -7.02 -1.15
C TRP A 26 -0.95 -8.12 -0.10
N ASP A 27 -0.29 -7.88 1.02
CA ASP A 27 -0.32 -8.66 2.26
C ASP A 27 -0.41 -7.74 3.48
N ALA A 28 -0.49 -8.31 4.68
CA ALA A 28 -0.65 -7.52 5.89
C ALA A 28 0.48 -6.50 6.08
N ASP A 29 1.73 -6.86 5.74
CA ASP A 29 2.91 -6.02 5.96
C ASP A 29 2.88 -4.77 5.06
N ASN A 30 2.67 -4.94 3.75
CA ASN A 30 2.64 -3.79 2.85
C ASN A 30 1.33 -2.96 2.94
N LEU A 31 0.21 -3.55 3.37
CA LEU A 31 -1.02 -2.81 3.68
C LEU A 31 -0.87 -1.92 4.92
N GLN A 32 -0.31 -2.45 6.00
CA GLN A 32 -0.03 -1.66 7.20
C GLN A 32 1.00 -0.56 6.92
N ALA A 33 2.02 -0.85 6.11
CA ALA A 33 2.99 0.15 5.69
C ALA A 33 2.35 1.28 4.86
N LEU A 34 1.41 0.95 3.96
CA LEU A 34 0.68 1.95 3.19
C LEU A 34 -0.16 2.85 4.11
N GLU A 35 -0.93 2.26 5.03
CA GLU A 35 -1.74 3.02 5.99
C GLU A 35 -0.89 4.02 6.79
N ALA A 36 0.26 3.57 7.31
CA ALA A 36 1.18 4.42 8.06
C ALA A 36 1.75 5.53 7.18
N LEU A 37 2.21 5.20 5.97
CA LEU A 37 2.80 6.18 5.05
C LEU A 37 1.80 7.26 4.66
N ILE A 38 0.53 6.93 4.39
CA ILE A 38 -0.47 7.96 4.07
C ILE A 38 -0.72 8.90 5.25
N LYS A 39 -0.69 8.40 6.50
CA LYS A 39 -0.79 9.26 7.69
C LYS A 39 0.40 10.22 7.79
N ASP A 40 1.60 9.73 7.52
CA ASP A 40 2.82 10.54 7.51
C ASP A 40 2.77 11.62 6.41
N LEU A 41 2.33 11.25 5.21
CA LEU A 41 2.20 12.19 4.08
C LEU A 41 1.12 13.26 4.32
N ASN A 42 0.00 12.90 4.96
CA ASN A 42 -1.04 13.87 5.33
C ASN A 42 -0.57 14.88 6.41
N ALA A 43 0.48 14.53 7.16
CA ALA A 43 1.09 15.41 8.16
C ALA A 43 2.24 16.26 7.57
N ASP A 44 2.69 15.98 6.36
CA ASP A 44 3.76 16.73 5.69
C ASP A 44 3.17 17.88 4.85
N PRO A 45 3.35 19.14 5.26
CA PRO A 45 2.85 20.30 4.51
C PRO A 45 3.56 20.52 3.17
N ASN A 46 4.58 19.73 2.82
CA ASN A 46 5.28 19.79 1.52
C ASN A 46 4.83 18.69 0.55
N CYS A 47 3.97 17.76 0.96
CA CYS A 47 3.48 16.70 0.09
C CYS A 47 2.17 17.13 -0.59
N TYR A 48 2.24 17.46 -1.89
CA TYR A 48 1.09 18.00 -2.64
C TYR A 48 0.40 16.93 -3.45
N SER A 49 1.15 15.97 -3.97
CA SER A 49 0.61 14.91 -4.81
C SER A 49 1.25 13.57 -4.49
N LEU A 50 0.57 12.50 -4.91
CA LEU A 50 1.00 11.13 -4.69
C LEU A 50 0.84 10.33 -5.99
N VAL A 51 1.88 9.58 -6.34
CA VAL A 51 1.87 8.59 -7.40
C VAL A 51 2.10 7.23 -6.75
N ILE A 52 1.25 6.25 -7.09
CA ILE A 52 1.47 4.85 -6.73
C ILE A 52 1.65 4.03 -8.01
N THR A 53 2.68 3.17 -8.03
CA THR A 53 2.96 2.27 -9.16
C THR A 53 3.45 0.91 -8.67
N GLY A 54 3.49 -0.08 -9.56
CA GLY A 54 4.12 -1.38 -9.32
C GLY A 54 5.58 -1.38 -9.76
N ALA A 55 6.43 -2.14 -9.08
CA ALA A 55 7.80 -2.38 -9.50
C ALA A 55 7.84 -3.23 -10.79
N GLY A 56 8.76 -2.87 -11.69
CA GLY A 56 8.91 -3.51 -13.00
C GLY A 56 7.79 -3.17 -14.00
N ASP A 57 7.82 -3.81 -15.16
CA ASP A 57 7.02 -3.35 -16.31
C ASP A 57 5.76 -4.18 -16.59
N LYS A 58 5.48 -5.21 -15.76
CA LYS A 58 4.44 -6.21 -16.03
C LYS A 58 3.15 -6.02 -15.23
N PHE A 59 3.28 -5.68 -13.95
CA PHE A 59 2.14 -5.64 -13.04
C PHE A 59 2.16 -4.35 -12.24
N PHE A 60 1.04 -3.62 -12.26
CA PHE A 60 0.79 -2.62 -11.23
C PHE A 60 0.61 -3.31 -9.87
N SER A 61 -0.43 -4.14 -9.76
CA SER A 61 -0.68 -5.01 -8.61
C SER A 61 -1.66 -6.12 -9.02
N ALA A 62 -1.41 -7.35 -8.58
CA ALA A 62 -2.31 -8.48 -8.77
C ALA A 62 -3.39 -8.61 -7.66
N GLY A 63 -3.50 -7.64 -6.75
CA GLY A 63 -4.45 -7.68 -5.64
C GLY A 63 -3.91 -8.47 -4.45
N ALA A 64 -4.80 -9.13 -3.71
CA ALA A 64 -4.41 -9.87 -2.51
C ALA A 64 -3.60 -11.14 -2.85
N ASP A 65 -2.57 -11.42 -2.05
CA ASP A 65 -1.89 -12.71 -2.13
C ASP A 65 -2.85 -13.84 -1.72
N LEU A 66 -3.07 -14.82 -2.61
CA LEU A 66 -3.95 -15.96 -2.38
C LEU A 66 -3.49 -16.81 -1.18
N ASN A 67 -2.21 -16.79 -0.84
CA ASN A 67 -1.69 -17.48 0.33
C ASN A 67 -2.30 -16.97 1.65
N LEU A 68 -2.77 -15.72 1.67
CA LEU A 68 -3.47 -15.13 2.82
C LEU A 68 -4.82 -15.79 3.10
N PHE A 69 -5.37 -16.51 2.13
CA PHE A 69 -6.67 -17.19 2.26
C PHE A 69 -6.53 -18.71 2.25
N ALA A 70 -5.30 -19.24 2.21
CA ALA A 70 -5.03 -20.66 2.01
C ALA A 70 -5.53 -21.55 3.16
N SER A 71 -5.62 -21.03 4.39
CA SER A 71 -6.12 -21.79 5.55
C SER A 71 -7.65 -21.99 5.51
N GLY A 72 -8.38 -21.19 4.74
CA GLY A 72 -9.84 -21.16 4.75
C GLY A 72 -10.44 -20.65 6.06
N ASP A 73 -9.63 -20.09 6.96
CA ASP A 73 -10.08 -19.54 8.25
C ASP A 73 -10.81 -18.20 8.05
N PRO A 74 -12.12 -18.11 8.36
CA PRO A 74 -12.89 -16.87 8.22
C PRO A 74 -12.39 -15.74 9.12
N GLU A 75 -11.83 -16.04 10.30
CA GLU A 75 -11.30 -15.02 11.20
C GLU A 75 -10.08 -14.36 10.58
N HIS A 76 -9.13 -15.17 10.10
CA HIS A 76 -7.96 -14.69 9.39
C HIS A 76 -8.33 -13.89 8.12
N ALA A 77 -9.30 -14.38 7.34
CA ALA A 77 -9.80 -13.64 6.17
C ALA A 77 -10.38 -12.26 6.56
N GLY A 78 -11.09 -12.18 7.68
CA GLY A 78 -11.62 -10.93 8.24
C GLY A 78 -10.51 -9.95 8.64
N ILE A 79 -9.42 -10.45 9.25
CA ILE A 79 -8.25 -9.62 9.60
C ILE A 79 -7.64 -9.00 8.33
N ILE A 80 -7.43 -9.79 7.28
CA ILE A 80 -6.88 -9.31 6.02
C ILE A 80 -7.81 -8.29 5.34
N ALA A 81 -9.12 -8.55 5.34
CA ALA A 81 -10.11 -7.60 4.83
C ALA A 81 -10.07 -6.25 5.56
N ASN A 82 -9.86 -6.26 6.89
CA ASN A 82 -9.71 -5.05 7.68
C ASN A 82 -8.43 -4.27 7.32
N HIS A 83 -7.31 -4.96 7.04
CA HIS A 83 -6.09 -4.29 6.57
C HIS A 83 -6.28 -3.62 5.21
N PHE A 84 -6.97 -4.28 4.28
CA PHE A 84 -7.34 -3.65 3.00
C PHE A 84 -8.21 -2.42 3.20
N HIS A 85 -9.24 -2.54 4.05
CA HIS A 85 -10.12 -1.43 4.36
C HIS A 85 -9.35 -0.24 4.93
N ALA A 86 -8.52 -0.46 5.96
CA ALA A 86 -7.77 0.60 6.63
C ALA A 86 -6.79 1.29 5.68
N ALA A 87 -6.00 0.52 4.92
CA ALA A 87 -4.99 1.06 4.01
C ALA A 87 -5.60 1.87 2.86
N PHE A 88 -6.65 1.34 2.21
CA PHE A 88 -7.29 2.04 1.10
C PHE A 88 -8.20 3.17 1.56
N GLN A 89 -8.83 3.06 2.73
CA GLN A 89 -9.52 4.19 3.33
C GLN A 89 -8.52 5.32 3.60
N ALA A 90 -7.37 5.04 4.21
CA ALA A 90 -6.33 6.05 4.41
C ALA A 90 -5.92 6.70 3.07
N LEU A 91 -5.62 5.90 2.04
CA LEU A 91 -5.28 6.39 0.70
C LEU A 91 -6.36 7.31 0.10
N THR A 92 -7.65 6.96 0.22
CA THR A 92 -8.75 7.82 -0.27
C THR A 92 -8.90 9.14 0.51
N HIS A 93 -8.35 9.22 1.72
CA HIS A 93 -8.29 10.43 2.55
C HIS A 93 -6.94 11.15 2.45
N PHE A 94 -6.12 10.81 1.46
CA PHE A 94 -4.93 11.60 1.16
C PHE A 94 -5.36 13.04 0.81
N ASN A 95 -4.77 14.02 1.50
CA ASN A 95 -5.23 15.42 1.52
C ASN A 95 -4.33 16.36 0.71
N GLY A 96 -3.58 15.82 -0.26
CA GLY A 96 -2.74 16.61 -1.17
C GLY A 96 -3.48 17.82 -1.78
N VAL A 97 -2.70 18.86 -2.08
CA VAL A 97 -3.16 20.22 -2.44
C VAL A 97 -3.18 20.49 -3.94
#